data_AF-A0A966IRF3-F1
#
_entry.id   AF-A0A966IRF3-F1
#
_cell.length_a   1.000
_cell.length_b   1.000
_cell.length_c   1.000
_cell.angle_alpha   90.00
_cell.angle_beta   90.00
_cell.angle_gamma   90.00
#
_symmetry.space_group_name_H-M   'P 1'
#
loop_
_entity.id
_entity.type
_entity.pdbx_description
1 polymer ?
#
loop_
_entity_poly.entity_id
_entity_poly.type
_entity_poly.pdbx_seq_one_letter_code
_entity_poly.pdbx_strand_id
1 'polypeptide(L)'
;MSPNDILASGEGRLGKSRLGKNAALDGIAWHRWLLPLQGAMDRFQAPLDRAAIEAELATHESGKTPVPRPELLGCLRRHLDQAKANLRTAFYDSNDGAIYVGMHAWTIDILLQSLYAQAQRYCAGGDEVALIAVGGYGRGEMAPFSDVDIMFLMPKKPTAKHTKFIEFVLYILWDLGLKIGHSTRSIDESIEAASEDQTVLTSLLEMRHVAGDDSLWVKLSRAVQRKIAKQKPLAYVEEKLEERDIRHKRFGDTRYVVEPNIKDGKGGLRDLHSLFWIAKYAYRVNSIIDIVKQGVLRDGEARKFALAQRFLWTVRCHLHFHADRPEERLDFEAQMVIAPRLGFADRGGLRGEIRQEPSKYPTFIHQA
;
A
#
# COMPACT_ATOMS: atom_id res chain seq x y z
N MET A 1 36.77 0.48 39.04
CA MET A 1 36.22 -0.21 40.23
C MET A 1 36.02 0.83 41.32
N SER A 2 34.88 0.94 42.00
CA SER A 2 33.78 -0.02 42.06
C SER A 2 32.42 0.69 42.10
N PRO A 3 31.64 0.57 41.00
CA PRO A 3 30.33 -0.11 40.96
C PRO A 3 30.04 -1.10 42.09
N ASN A 4 28.75 -1.33 42.34
CA ASN A 4 28.14 -2.54 42.91
C ASN A 4 27.26 -2.30 44.15
N ASP A 5 25.97 -2.47 43.87
CA ASP A 5 24.98 -3.29 44.60
C ASP A 5 23.78 -2.49 45.06
N ILE A 6 22.76 -2.29 44.20
CA ILE A 6 21.77 -3.27 43.69
C ILE A 6 20.93 -3.86 44.85
N LEU A 7 19.59 -3.80 44.62
CA LEU A 7 18.49 -4.53 45.28
C LEU A 7 17.87 -3.77 46.49
N ALA A 8 16.55 -3.54 46.59
CA ALA A 8 15.43 -4.08 45.83
C ALA A 8 14.14 -3.27 46.06
N SER A 9 13.27 -3.31 45.03
CA SER A 9 11.80 -3.33 45.07
C SER A 9 11.03 -2.03 45.37
N GLY A 10 10.13 -1.69 44.44
CA GLY A 10 9.04 -0.74 44.68
C GLY A 10 8.52 -0.06 43.41
N GLU A 11 7.72 -0.77 42.63
CA GLU A 11 6.95 -0.27 41.49
C GLU A 11 6.18 1.03 41.79
N GLY A 12 6.11 1.96 40.83
CA GLY A 12 5.15 3.07 40.95
C GLY A 12 5.28 4.24 39.99
N ARG A 13 4.52 4.17 38.88
CA ARG A 13 3.90 5.30 38.15
C ARG A 13 4.81 6.39 37.57
N LEU A 14 5.03 6.32 36.26
CA LEU A 14 5.16 7.51 35.40
C LEU A 14 4.38 7.32 34.09
N GLY A 15 3.23 8.02 34.03
CA GLY A 15 2.68 8.66 32.84
C GLY A 15 2.31 7.80 31.62
N LYS A 16 1.11 7.20 31.64
CA LYS A 16 0.36 6.87 30.42
C LYS A 16 0.17 8.15 29.60
N SER A 17 1.00 8.36 28.57
CA SER A 17 0.79 9.42 27.58
C SER A 17 -0.44 9.06 26.72
N ARG A 18 -1.24 10.06 26.38
CA ARG A 18 -2.61 9.98 25.85
C ARG A 18 -2.72 9.26 24.49
N LEU A 19 -2.67 7.93 24.52
CA LEU A 19 -3.41 7.03 23.64
C LEU A 19 -4.86 6.99 24.15
N GLY A 20 -5.69 7.93 23.70
CA GLY A 20 -7.05 8.02 24.21
C GLY A 20 -7.89 9.01 23.43
N LYS A 21 -8.36 8.56 22.24
CA LYS A 21 -9.60 9.00 21.56
C LYS A 21 -9.91 8.26 20.23
N ASN A 22 -9.37 7.06 20.00
CA ASN A 22 -9.76 6.23 18.82
C ASN A 22 -10.79 5.14 19.11
N ALA A 23 -11.14 4.90 20.38
CA ALA A 23 -11.99 3.77 20.78
C ALA A 23 -13.43 3.78 20.21
N ALA A 24 -13.91 4.89 19.62
CA ALA A 24 -15.26 4.97 19.04
C ALA A 24 -15.33 4.52 17.57
N LEU A 25 -14.20 4.42 16.84
CA LEU A 25 -14.18 4.12 15.40
C LEU A 25 -13.74 2.68 15.09
N ASP A 26 -13.20 1.97 16.08
CA ASP A 26 -12.70 0.58 15.97
C ASP A 26 -13.83 -0.46 15.82
N GLY A 27 -15.09 -0.05 16.03
CA GLY A 27 -16.29 -0.88 15.97
C GLY A 27 -17.01 -0.92 14.61
N ILE A 28 -16.60 -0.09 13.63
CA ILE A 28 -17.33 0.04 12.37
C ILE A 28 -16.58 -0.71 11.26
N ALA A 29 -17.07 -1.91 10.94
CA ALA A 29 -16.41 -2.88 10.06
C ALA A 29 -16.06 -2.38 8.65
N TRP A 30 -16.67 -1.28 8.15
CA TRP A 30 -16.35 -0.73 6.83
C TRP A 30 -15.20 0.29 6.83
N HIS A 31 -14.81 0.86 7.98
CA HIS A 31 -13.67 1.78 8.07
C HIS A 31 -12.36 1.13 7.64
N ARG A 32 -12.17 -0.15 7.97
CA ARG A 32 -10.97 -0.92 7.59
C ARG A 32 -10.77 -1.03 6.08
N TRP A 33 -11.84 -0.92 5.29
CA TRP A 33 -11.73 -0.94 3.83
C TRP A 33 -11.18 0.36 3.25
N LEU A 34 -11.24 1.46 4.01
CA LEU A 34 -10.65 2.76 3.66
C LEU A 34 -9.16 2.85 4.00
N LEU A 35 -8.67 1.94 4.86
CA LEU A 35 -7.27 1.84 5.26
C LEU A 35 -6.85 0.36 5.24
N PRO A 36 -6.74 -0.26 4.05
CA PRO A 36 -6.53 -1.71 3.94
C PRO A 36 -5.40 -2.27 4.80
N LEU A 37 -4.21 -1.66 4.76
CA LEU A 37 -3.06 -2.10 5.55
C LEU A 37 -3.30 -1.98 7.06
N GLN A 38 -3.76 -0.82 7.55
CA GLN A 38 -4.04 -0.65 8.99
C GLN A 38 -5.15 -1.61 9.44
N GLY A 39 -6.20 -1.73 8.63
CA GLY A 39 -7.30 -2.65 8.87
C GLY A 39 -6.87 -4.12 8.92
N ALA A 40 -5.86 -4.50 8.15
CA ALA A 40 -5.22 -5.80 8.20
C ALA A 40 -4.47 -6.00 9.53
N MET A 41 -3.59 -5.05 9.87
CA MET A 41 -2.76 -5.09 11.09
C MET A 41 -3.58 -5.10 12.38
N ASP A 42 -4.73 -4.43 12.41
CA ASP A 42 -5.59 -4.33 13.60
C ASP A 42 -6.39 -5.60 13.89
N ARG A 43 -6.60 -6.47 12.90
CA ARG A 43 -7.57 -7.58 12.97
C ARG A 43 -6.98 -8.96 12.73
N PHE A 44 -5.87 -9.04 12.02
CA PHE A 44 -5.30 -10.30 11.58
C PHE A 44 -3.89 -10.46 12.11
N GLN A 45 -3.44 -11.72 12.14
CA GLN A 45 -2.04 -12.02 12.39
C GLN A 45 -1.21 -11.68 11.16
N ALA A 46 0.08 -11.41 11.39
CA ALA A 46 1.01 -11.12 10.32
C ALA A 46 1.00 -12.27 9.29
N PRO A 47 0.86 -11.97 7.99
CA PRO A 47 0.77 -13.00 6.94
C PRO A 47 2.10 -13.70 6.68
N LEU A 48 3.19 -13.15 7.21
CA LEU A 48 4.54 -13.68 7.12
C LEU A 48 5.18 -13.58 8.50
N ASP A 49 5.78 -14.67 8.98
CA ASP A 49 6.39 -14.73 10.31
C ASP A 49 7.84 -14.26 10.26
N ARG A 50 8.07 -13.03 10.73
CA ARG A 50 9.41 -12.44 10.80
C ARG A 50 10.34 -13.24 11.71
N ALA A 51 9.83 -13.73 12.85
CA ALA A 51 10.66 -14.49 13.78
C ALA A 51 11.08 -15.83 13.18
N ALA A 52 10.20 -16.48 12.41
CA ALA A 52 10.54 -17.69 11.67
C ALA A 52 11.61 -17.45 10.61
N ILE A 53 11.53 -16.34 9.85
CA ILE A 53 12.59 -15.94 8.90
C ILE A 53 13.92 -15.73 9.64
N GLU A 54 13.90 -14.94 10.71
CA GLU A 54 15.12 -14.64 11.49
C GLU A 54 15.73 -15.91 12.09
N ALA A 55 14.90 -16.81 12.62
CA ALA A 55 15.35 -18.09 13.17
C ALA A 55 15.98 -19.01 12.10
N GLU A 56 15.37 -19.12 10.91
CA GLU A 56 15.90 -19.90 9.81
C GLU A 56 17.23 -19.34 9.31
N LEU A 57 17.31 -18.03 9.09
CA LEU A 57 18.54 -17.36 8.66
C LEU A 57 19.66 -17.52 9.70
N ALA A 58 19.35 -17.45 10.99
CA ALA A 58 20.31 -17.65 12.08
C ALA A 58 20.98 -19.03 12.05
N THR A 59 20.35 -20.06 11.48
CA THR A 59 20.97 -21.39 11.33
C THR A 59 22.14 -21.41 10.33
N HIS A 60 22.18 -20.41 9.44
CA HIS A 60 23.24 -20.24 8.44
C HIS A 60 24.23 -19.13 8.81
N GLU A 61 24.05 -18.49 9.97
CA GLU A 61 24.97 -17.46 10.45
C GLU A 61 26.20 -18.08 11.13
N SER A 62 27.39 -17.52 10.84
CA SER A 62 28.64 -17.91 11.49
C SER A 62 29.35 -16.67 12.04
N GLY A 63 29.07 -16.33 13.29
CA GLY A 63 29.65 -15.19 13.98
C GLY A 63 29.36 -13.86 13.28
N LYS A 64 30.40 -13.20 12.77
CA LYS A 64 30.28 -11.92 12.06
C LYS A 64 30.04 -12.07 10.55
N THR A 65 30.10 -13.29 10.02
CA THR A 65 29.89 -13.53 8.59
C THR A 65 28.40 -13.45 8.29
N PRO A 66 27.98 -12.65 7.30
CA PRO A 66 26.60 -12.64 6.83
C PRO A 66 26.17 -14.02 6.33
N VAL A 67 24.87 -14.29 6.35
CA VAL A 67 24.29 -15.49 5.75
C VAL A 67 24.79 -15.65 4.30
N PRO A 68 25.04 -16.85 3.76
CA PRO A 68 25.34 -16.98 2.34
C PRO A 68 24.15 -16.49 1.48
N ARG A 69 24.42 -15.71 0.42
CA ARG A 69 23.35 -15.15 -0.45
C ARG A 69 22.34 -16.19 -0.96
N PRO A 70 22.74 -17.41 -1.38
CA PRO A 70 21.78 -18.45 -1.79
C PRO A 70 20.81 -18.87 -0.67
N GLU A 71 21.27 -18.92 0.58
CA GLU A 71 20.44 -19.28 1.73
C GLU A 71 19.48 -18.15 2.10
N LEU A 72 19.96 -16.90 2.06
CA LEU A 72 19.09 -15.72 2.22
C LEU A 72 17.97 -15.72 1.18
N LEU A 73 18.32 -15.87 -0.11
CA LEU A 73 17.35 -15.90 -1.20
C LEU A 73 16.37 -17.07 -1.05
N GLY A 74 16.88 -18.26 -0.73
CA GLY A 74 16.07 -19.47 -0.53
C GLY A 74 15.07 -19.33 0.61
N CYS A 75 15.50 -18.80 1.75
CA CYS A 75 14.63 -18.53 2.90
C CYS A 75 13.53 -17.52 2.53
N LEU A 76 13.90 -16.33 2.04
CA LEU A 76 12.93 -15.28 1.70
C LEU A 76 11.92 -15.75 0.65
N ARG A 77 12.37 -16.52 -0.36
CA ARG A 77 11.49 -17.09 -1.40
C ARG A 77 10.48 -18.06 -0.81
N ARG A 78 10.92 -19.03 0.01
CA ARG A 78 10.02 -20.01 0.65
C ARG A 78 8.92 -19.32 1.46
N HIS A 79 9.30 -18.38 2.32
CA HIS A 79 8.34 -17.67 3.18
C HIS A 79 7.40 -16.78 2.36
N LEU A 80 7.91 -16.09 1.34
CA LEU A 80 7.09 -15.26 0.47
C LEU A 80 6.07 -16.07 -0.34
N ASP A 81 6.49 -17.18 -0.93
CA ASP A 81 5.63 -18.04 -1.75
C ASP A 81 4.55 -18.69 -0.89
N GLN A 82 4.90 -19.16 0.31
CA GLN A 82 3.94 -19.69 1.28
C GLN A 82 2.93 -18.62 1.73
N ALA A 83 3.39 -17.42 2.06
CA ALA A 83 2.52 -16.31 2.45
C ALA A 83 1.55 -15.94 1.32
N LYS A 84 2.02 -15.82 0.07
CA LYS A 84 1.17 -15.55 -1.10
C LYS A 84 0.13 -16.64 -1.34
N ALA A 85 0.51 -17.91 -1.18
CA ALA A 85 -0.43 -19.03 -1.29
C ALA A 85 -1.52 -18.96 -0.22
N ASN A 86 -1.14 -18.70 1.04
CA ASN A 86 -2.10 -18.55 2.14
C ASN A 86 -3.05 -17.38 1.93
N LEU A 87 -2.55 -16.22 1.46
CA LEU A 87 -3.38 -15.06 1.14
C LEU A 87 -4.36 -15.34 0.01
N ARG A 88 -3.96 -16.10 -1.02
CA ARG A 88 -4.84 -16.51 -2.11
C ARG A 88 -5.98 -17.38 -1.60
N THR A 89 -5.68 -18.38 -0.76
CA THR A 89 -6.71 -19.24 -0.14
C THR A 89 -7.67 -18.42 0.72
N ALA A 90 -7.14 -17.60 1.62
CA ALA A 90 -7.96 -16.75 2.50
C ALA A 90 -8.83 -15.75 1.72
N PHE A 91 -8.36 -15.26 0.57
CA PHE A 91 -9.17 -14.41 -0.31
C PHE A 91 -10.34 -15.18 -0.93
N TYR A 92 -10.14 -16.41 -1.41
CA TYR A 92 -11.24 -17.21 -1.95
C TYR A 92 -12.30 -17.55 -0.90
N ASP A 93 -11.89 -17.72 0.36
CA ASP A 93 -12.82 -17.99 1.46
C ASP A 93 -13.59 -16.73 1.91
N SER A 94 -12.89 -15.59 2.04
CA SER A 94 -13.47 -14.35 2.57
C SER A 94 -14.16 -13.47 1.51
N ASN A 95 -13.72 -13.59 0.26
CA ASN A 95 -14.15 -12.76 -0.87
C ASN A 95 -14.04 -11.24 -0.61
N ASP A 96 -13.03 -10.83 0.16
CA ASP A 96 -12.80 -9.44 0.54
C ASP A 96 -11.46 -8.95 0.00
N GLY A 97 -11.50 -8.29 -1.16
CA GLY A 97 -10.31 -7.77 -1.81
C GLY A 97 -9.65 -6.64 -1.03
N ALA A 98 -10.42 -5.84 -0.27
CA ALA A 98 -9.84 -4.79 0.57
C ALA A 98 -8.98 -5.40 1.69
N ILE A 99 -9.40 -6.52 2.28
CA ILE A 99 -8.54 -7.25 3.24
C ILE A 99 -7.31 -7.82 2.54
N TYR A 100 -7.49 -8.48 1.38
CA TYR A 100 -6.36 -9.06 0.64
C TYR A 100 -5.27 -8.02 0.34
N VAL A 101 -5.63 -6.86 -0.21
CA VAL A 101 -4.63 -5.86 -0.63
C VAL A 101 -3.84 -5.27 0.53
N GLY A 102 -4.48 -5.14 1.70
CA GLY A 102 -3.81 -4.71 2.94
C GLY A 102 -2.87 -5.79 3.49
N MET A 103 -3.34 -7.04 3.53
CA MET A 103 -2.53 -8.17 3.95
C MET A 103 -1.32 -8.39 3.03
N HIS A 104 -1.50 -8.27 1.71
CA HIS A 104 -0.41 -8.41 0.75
C HIS A 104 0.63 -7.28 0.91
N ALA A 105 0.20 -6.04 1.13
CA ALA A 105 1.12 -4.95 1.44
C ALA A 105 1.92 -5.22 2.73
N TRP A 106 1.26 -5.77 3.76
CA TRP A 106 1.92 -6.14 5.01
C TRP A 106 2.95 -7.28 4.82
N THR A 107 2.64 -8.28 3.99
CA THR A 107 3.62 -9.32 3.60
C THR A 107 4.87 -8.69 3.00
N ILE A 108 4.72 -7.74 2.07
CA ILE A 108 5.85 -7.06 1.44
C ILE A 108 6.61 -6.19 2.45
N ASP A 109 5.93 -5.50 3.37
CA ASP A 109 6.60 -4.75 4.44
C ASP A 109 7.53 -5.64 5.26
N ILE A 110 7.03 -6.80 5.72
CA ILE A 110 7.83 -7.72 6.54
C ILE A 110 9.00 -8.29 5.72
N LEU A 111 8.75 -8.68 4.46
CA LEU A 111 9.80 -9.14 3.55
C LEU A 111 10.91 -8.09 3.39
N LEU A 112 10.54 -6.85 3.10
CA LEU A 112 11.48 -5.75 2.89
C LEU A 112 12.23 -5.41 4.17
N GLN A 113 11.57 -5.41 5.33
CA GLN A 113 12.21 -5.17 6.63
C GLN A 113 13.23 -6.27 6.96
N SER A 114 12.88 -7.54 6.75
CA SER A 114 13.79 -8.68 6.95
C SER A 114 14.99 -8.61 6.00
N LEU A 115 14.76 -8.34 4.72
CA LEU A 115 15.84 -8.18 3.73
C LEU A 115 16.73 -6.98 4.08
N TYR A 116 16.14 -5.85 4.45
CA TYR A 116 16.88 -4.64 4.80
C TYR A 116 17.83 -4.88 5.99
N ALA A 117 17.31 -5.52 7.05
CA ALA A 117 18.11 -5.88 8.23
C ALA A 117 19.27 -6.82 7.87
N GLN A 118 19.03 -7.80 6.99
CA GLN A 118 20.09 -8.68 6.50
C GLN A 118 21.10 -7.91 5.64
N ALA A 119 20.64 -7.05 4.72
CA ALA A 119 21.50 -6.24 3.86
C ALA A 119 22.48 -5.36 4.65
N GLN A 120 22.08 -4.82 5.80
CA GLN A 120 22.97 -4.05 6.69
C GLN A 120 24.16 -4.88 7.20
N ARG A 121 24.03 -6.20 7.25
CA ARG A 121 25.14 -7.10 7.62
C ARG A 121 26.14 -7.30 6.48
N TYR A 122 25.68 -7.24 5.22
CA TYR A 122 26.57 -7.39 4.05
C TYR A 122 27.24 -6.07 3.66
N CYS A 123 26.51 -4.96 3.77
CA CYS A 123 26.91 -3.68 3.21
C CYS A 123 26.78 -2.58 4.27
N ALA A 124 27.87 -1.83 4.47
CA ALA A 124 27.81 -0.57 5.21
C ALA A 124 26.92 0.45 4.46
N GLY A 125 26.39 1.42 5.20
CA GLY A 125 25.61 2.54 4.62
C GLY A 125 24.11 2.40 4.73
N GLY A 126 23.58 1.20 5.03
CA GLY A 126 22.15 1.02 5.28
C GLY A 126 21.65 1.94 6.39
N ASP A 127 22.40 2.12 7.48
CA ASP A 127 22.03 2.99 8.61
C ASP A 127 21.78 4.47 8.23
N GLU A 128 22.22 4.89 7.04
CA GLU A 128 22.06 6.26 6.51
C GLU A 128 21.04 6.32 5.35
N VAL A 129 20.32 5.24 5.05
CA VAL A 129 19.31 5.18 3.99
C VAL A 129 17.94 4.92 4.58
N ALA A 130 16.87 5.56 4.10
CA ALA A 130 15.51 5.16 4.42
C ALA A 130 14.83 4.50 3.22
N LEU A 131 14.15 3.38 3.44
CA LEU A 131 13.34 2.69 2.45
C LEU A 131 11.88 3.14 2.59
N ILE A 132 11.39 3.80 1.54
CA ILE A 132 10.07 4.42 1.51
C ILE A 132 9.22 3.69 0.48
N ALA A 133 8.06 3.16 0.87
CA ALA A 133 7.05 2.70 -0.07
C ALA A 133 6.33 3.92 -0.67
N VAL A 134 6.03 3.87 -1.97
CA VAL A 134 5.29 4.93 -2.68
C VAL A 134 4.17 4.33 -3.54
N GLY A 135 3.32 5.16 -4.15
CA GLY A 135 2.28 4.66 -5.04
C GLY A 135 1.23 3.78 -4.35
N GLY A 136 0.79 2.72 -5.03
CA GLY A 136 -0.15 1.73 -4.47
C GLY A 136 0.40 1.00 -3.24
N TYR A 137 1.69 0.68 -3.26
CA TYR A 137 2.36 0.05 -2.13
C TYR A 137 2.47 0.99 -0.92
N GLY A 138 2.79 2.27 -1.17
CA GLY A 138 2.81 3.32 -0.14
C GLY A 138 1.46 3.48 0.57
N ARG A 139 0.35 3.47 -0.19
CA ARG A 139 -1.02 3.46 0.36
C ARG A 139 -1.41 2.18 1.11
N GLY A 140 -0.62 1.11 0.98
CA GLY A 140 -0.93 -0.18 1.59
C GLY A 140 -2.01 -0.96 0.81
N GLU A 141 -2.06 -0.79 -0.52
CA GLU A 141 -3.09 -1.35 -1.39
C GLU A 141 -2.46 -2.17 -2.53
N MET A 142 -2.03 -3.40 -2.23
CA MET A 142 -1.38 -4.29 -3.21
C MET A 142 -2.27 -5.42 -3.72
N ALA A 143 -2.83 -5.28 -4.93
CA ALA A 143 -3.46 -6.40 -5.65
C ALA A 143 -2.46 -7.53 -5.96
N PRO A 144 -2.92 -8.75 -6.31
CA PRO A 144 -2.03 -9.80 -6.78
C PRO A 144 -1.22 -9.28 -7.97
N PHE A 145 0.04 -9.72 -8.14
CA PHE A 145 0.93 -9.26 -9.23
C PHE A 145 1.19 -7.74 -9.30
N SER A 146 0.88 -6.97 -8.24
CA SER A 146 1.26 -5.55 -8.18
C SER A 146 2.78 -5.41 -8.11
N ASP A 147 3.28 -4.37 -8.76
CA ASP A 147 4.67 -3.95 -8.62
C ASP A 147 4.94 -3.44 -7.19
N VAL A 148 6.18 -3.57 -6.74
CA VAL A 148 6.67 -3.04 -5.46
C VAL A 148 7.37 -1.72 -5.75
N ASP A 149 6.66 -0.62 -5.55
CA ASP A 149 7.18 0.73 -5.79
C ASP A 149 7.87 1.29 -4.52
N ILE A 150 9.18 1.48 -4.59
CA ILE A 150 10.02 1.91 -3.46
C ILE A 150 10.93 3.09 -3.82
N MET A 151 11.29 3.88 -2.82
CA MET A 151 12.29 4.93 -2.93
C MET A 151 13.35 4.72 -1.84
N PHE A 152 14.61 4.69 -2.25
CA PHE A 152 15.74 4.76 -1.34
C PHE A 152 16.09 6.23 -1.12
N LEU A 153 15.74 6.73 0.06
CA LEU A 153 16.06 8.09 0.49
C LEU A 153 17.47 8.11 1.07
N MET A 154 18.36 8.86 0.43
CA MET A 154 19.78 8.94 0.76
C MET A 154 20.15 10.29 1.38
N PRO A 155 21.31 10.39 2.05
CA PRO A 155 21.86 11.68 2.44
C PRO A 155 22.21 12.50 1.21
N LYS A 156 22.29 13.83 1.37
CA LYS A 156 22.61 14.78 0.28
C LYS A 156 23.90 14.48 -0.47
N LYS A 157 24.87 13.84 0.18
CA LYS A 157 26.14 13.43 -0.42
C LYS A 157 26.28 11.91 -0.31
N PRO A 158 25.66 11.13 -1.21
CA PRO A 158 25.80 9.69 -1.19
C PRO A 158 27.24 9.30 -1.53
N THR A 159 27.79 8.34 -0.80
CA THR A 159 29.05 7.65 -1.11
C THR A 159 28.81 6.24 -1.64
N ALA A 160 29.84 5.58 -2.17
CA ALA A 160 29.76 4.25 -2.76
C ALA A 160 29.18 3.16 -1.84
N LYS A 161 29.22 3.34 -0.51
CA LYS A 161 28.60 2.40 0.45
C LYS A 161 27.07 2.34 0.28
N HIS A 162 26.42 3.49 0.05
CA HIS A 162 24.97 3.54 -0.14
C HIS A 162 24.57 2.88 -1.45
N THR A 163 25.33 3.13 -2.53
CA THR A 163 25.10 2.48 -3.83
C THR A 163 25.19 0.97 -3.71
N LYS A 164 26.24 0.44 -3.05
CA LYS A 164 26.40 -1.01 -2.82
C LYS A 164 25.26 -1.61 -1.99
N PHE A 165 24.82 -0.91 -0.95
CA PHE A 165 23.69 -1.36 -0.13
C PHE A 165 22.39 -1.43 -0.95
N ILE A 166 22.10 -0.39 -1.74
CA ILE A 166 20.90 -0.33 -2.59
C ILE A 166 20.94 -1.41 -3.67
N GLU A 167 22.07 -1.57 -4.36
CA GLU A 167 22.28 -2.62 -5.37
C GLU A 167 22.08 -4.00 -4.77
N PHE A 168 22.62 -4.28 -3.59
CA PHE A 168 22.42 -5.56 -2.91
C PHE A 168 20.94 -5.85 -2.66
N VAL A 169 20.20 -4.88 -2.11
CA VAL A 169 18.75 -5.03 -1.86
C VAL A 169 18.00 -5.26 -3.19
N LEU A 170 18.26 -4.45 -4.21
CA LEU A 170 17.60 -4.56 -5.52
C LEU A 170 17.86 -5.91 -6.18
N TYR A 171 19.10 -6.40 -6.17
CA TYR A 171 19.44 -7.68 -6.77
C TYR A 171 18.71 -8.84 -6.08
N ILE A 172 18.60 -8.84 -4.75
CA ILE A 172 17.81 -9.87 -4.05
C ILE A 172 16.33 -9.78 -4.43
N LEU A 173 15.77 -8.57 -4.51
CA LEU A 173 14.35 -8.40 -4.89
C LEU A 173 14.05 -8.88 -6.32
N TRP A 174 14.94 -8.61 -7.26
CA TRP A 174 14.81 -9.13 -8.63
C TRP A 174 15.02 -10.64 -8.69
N ASP A 175 15.98 -11.18 -7.93
CA ASP A 175 16.20 -12.62 -7.80
C ASP A 175 15.01 -13.34 -7.14
N LEU A 176 14.19 -12.65 -6.34
CA LEU A 176 12.90 -13.13 -5.82
C LEU A 176 11.79 -13.13 -6.88
N GLY A 177 12.04 -12.56 -8.06
CA GLY A 177 11.06 -12.44 -9.15
C GLY A 177 10.05 -11.31 -8.93
N LEU A 178 10.33 -10.37 -8.03
CA LEU A 178 9.47 -9.22 -7.81
C LEU A 178 9.70 -8.16 -8.90
N LYS A 179 8.61 -7.55 -9.37
CA LYS A 179 8.67 -6.37 -10.23
C LYS A 179 8.86 -5.15 -9.35
N ILE A 180 10.02 -4.50 -9.48
CA ILE A 180 10.41 -3.37 -8.63
C ILE A 180 10.41 -2.08 -9.44
N GLY A 181 9.50 -1.17 -9.11
CA GLY A 181 9.62 0.25 -9.46
C GLY A 181 10.48 0.92 -8.40
N HIS A 182 11.58 1.58 -8.76
CA HIS A 182 12.40 2.25 -7.75
C HIS A 182 12.95 3.61 -8.17
N SER A 183 13.30 4.40 -7.16
CA SER A 183 14.09 5.62 -7.30
C SER A 183 15.08 5.75 -6.16
N THR A 184 16.18 6.47 -6.40
CA THR A 184 17.21 6.79 -5.41
C THR A 184 17.34 8.31 -5.37
N ARG A 185 17.02 8.95 -4.25
CA ARG A 185 16.97 10.42 -4.15
C ARG A 185 17.38 10.90 -2.76
N SER A 186 17.91 12.11 -2.69
CA SER A 186 17.96 12.91 -1.48
C SER A 186 16.65 13.66 -1.26
N ILE A 187 16.53 14.33 -0.11
CA ILE A 187 15.35 15.16 0.20
C ILE A 187 15.24 16.32 -0.80
N ASP A 188 16.34 17.00 -1.12
CA ASP A 188 16.34 18.15 -2.03
C ASP A 188 15.88 17.72 -3.43
N GLU A 189 16.45 16.63 -3.96
CA GLU A 189 16.07 16.06 -5.27
C GLU A 189 14.60 15.57 -5.29
N SER A 190 14.10 15.03 -4.17
CA SER A 190 12.70 14.61 -4.08
C SER A 190 11.74 15.80 -4.16
N ILE A 191 12.10 16.93 -3.54
CA ILE A 191 11.30 18.16 -3.55
C ILE A 191 11.40 18.88 -4.90
N GLU A 192 12.57 18.89 -5.51
CA GLU A 192 12.81 19.41 -6.86
C GLU A 192 12.01 18.62 -7.90
N ALA A 193 12.13 17.30 -7.93
CA ALA A 193 11.37 16.45 -8.86
C ALA A 193 9.84 16.59 -8.67
N ALA A 194 9.37 16.74 -7.42
CA ALA A 194 7.96 17.01 -7.16
C ALA A 194 7.51 18.44 -7.52
N SER A 195 8.43 19.34 -7.83
CA SER A 195 8.14 20.68 -8.36
C SER A 195 8.05 20.68 -9.88
N GLU A 196 8.74 19.75 -10.53
CA GLU A 196 8.77 19.60 -11.98
C GLU A 196 7.70 18.63 -12.50
N ASP A 197 7.33 17.61 -11.71
CA ASP A 197 6.40 16.56 -12.10
C ASP A 197 5.34 16.30 -11.01
N GLN A 198 4.08 16.58 -11.34
CA GLN A 198 2.96 16.33 -10.44
C GLN A 198 2.72 14.83 -10.15
N THR A 199 3.16 13.94 -11.03
CA THR A 199 3.13 12.48 -10.79
C THR A 199 4.06 12.13 -9.64
N VAL A 200 5.26 12.72 -9.59
CA VAL A 200 6.18 12.56 -8.45
C VAL A 200 5.58 13.14 -7.19
N LEU A 201 4.99 14.34 -7.24
CA LEU A 201 4.30 14.93 -6.09
C LEU A 201 3.18 14.03 -5.57
N THR A 202 2.38 13.46 -6.46
CA THR A 202 1.29 12.53 -6.10
C THR A 202 1.85 11.26 -5.47
N SER A 203 2.93 10.70 -6.01
CA SER A 203 3.61 9.54 -5.42
C SER A 203 4.15 9.84 -4.00
N LEU A 204 4.71 11.03 -3.78
CA LEU A 204 5.15 11.49 -2.45
C LEU A 204 4.00 11.80 -1.49
N LEU A 205 2.77 12.08 -1.96
CA LEU A 205 1.59 12.15 -1.08
C LEU A 205 1.27 10.78 -0.46
N GLU A 206 1.68 9.71 -1.11
CA GLU A 206 1.34 8.33 -0.75
C GLU A 206 2.46 7.62 -0.01
N MET A 207 3.56 8.33 0.25
CA MET A 207 4.75 7.74 0.81
C MET A 207 4.53 7.20 2.23
N ARG A 208 5.20 6.10 2.55
CA ARG A 208 5.17 5.44 3.86
C ARG A 208 6.54 4.85 4.17
N HIS A 209 7.01 5.05 5.40
CA HIS A 209 8.26 4.45 5.86
C HIS A 209 8.11 2.92 5.98
N VAL A 210 9.09 2.18 5.45
CA VAL A 210 9.14 0.70 5.55
C VAL A 210 10.28 0.26 6.46
N ALA A 211 11.50 0.79 6.25
CA ALA A 211 12.70 0.44 7.01
C ALA A 211 13.80 1.51 6.88
N GLY A 212 14.80 1.52 7.77
CA GLY A 212 15.98 2.38 7.67
C GLY A 212 15.94 3.64 8.52
N ASP A 213 16.65 4.69 8.11
CA ASP A 213 16.85 5.93 8.88
C ASP A 213 15.53 6.73 9.08
N ASP A 214 14.94 6.59 10.26
CA ASP A 214 13.75 7.33 10.70
C ASP A 214 13.92 8.85 10.64
N SER A 215 15.13 9.37 10.87
CA SER A 215 15.38 10.82 10.82
C SER A 215 15.27 11.34 9.39
N LEU A 216 15.77 10.59 8.39
CA LEU A 216 15.59 10.93 6.98
C LEU A 216 14.11 10.90 6.58
N TRP A 217 13.39 9.85 6.97
CA TRP A 217 11.94 9.75 6.76
C TRP A 217 11.19 10.97 7.32
N VAL A 218 11.42 11.31 8.59
CA VAL A 218 10.74 12.44 9.24
C VAL A 218 11.06 13.76 8.56
N LYS A 219 12.32 13.96 8.11
CA LYS A 219 12.72 15.18 7.38
C LYS A 219 12.03 15.27 6.02
N LEU A 220 11.99 14.20 5.24
CA LEU A 220 11.28 14.15 3.96
C LEU A 220 9.77 14.41 4.15
N SER A 221 9.14 13.70 5.10
CA SER A 221 7.71 13.86 5.41
C SER A 221 7.35 15.32 5.70
N ARG A 222 8.14 15.98 6.56
CA ARG A 222 7.95 17.41 6.84
C ARG A 222 8.23 18.30 5.62
N ALA A 223 9.22 17.97 4.79
CA ALA A 223 9.53 18.74 3.59
C ALA A 223 8.38 18.71 2.57
N VAL A 224 7.82 17.52 2.32
CA VAL A 224 6.66 17.32 1.44
C VAL A 224 5.43 18.06 1.98
N GLN A 225 5.15 17.94 3.29
CA GLN A 225 4.06 18.69 3.93
C GLN A 225 4.23 20.21 3.78
N ARG A 226 5.45 20.74 3.98
CA ARG A 226 5.75 22.17 3.77
C ARG A 226 5.57 22.60 2.32
N LYS A 227 5.95 21.76 1.35
CA LYS A 227 5.76 22.04 -0.07
C LYS A 227 4.28 22.15 -0.42
N ILE A 228 3.49 21.15 -0.03
CA ILE A 228 2.03 21.13 -0.26
C ILE A 228 1.37 22.35 0.40
N ALA A 229 1.77 22.69 1.63
CA ALA A 229 1.19 23.81 2.35
C ALA A 229 1.43 25.19 1.68
N LYS A 230 2.45 25.32 0.83
CA LYS A 230 2.77 26.55 0.09
C LYS A 230 2.03 26.67 -1.25
N GLN A 231 1.48 25.57 -1.76
CA GLN A 231 0.80 25.55 -3.05
C GLN A 231 -0.70 25.78 -2.89
N LYS A 232 -1.33 26.35 -3.92
CA LYS A 232 -2.77 26.58 -3.94
C LYS A 232 -3.49 25.25 -4.23
N PRO A 233 -4.42 24.79 -3.38
CA PRO A 233 -5.17 23.55 -3.60
C PRO A 233 -5.83 23.47 -4.98
N LEU A 234 -6.39 24.59 -5.45
CA LEU A 234 -7.21 24.61 -6.67
C LEU A 234 -6.45 24.12 -7.91
N ALA A 235 -5.20 24.55 -8.11
CA ALA A 235 -4.42 24.15 -9.29
C ALA A 235 -4.19 22.63 -9.33
N TYR A 236 -3.88 22.02 -8.18
CA TYR A 236 -3.73 20.56 -8.07
C TYR A 236 -5.06 19.85 -8.36
N VAL A 237 -6.17 20.39 -7.86
CA VAL A 237 -7.50 19.83 -8.10
C VAL A 237 -7.88 19.90 -9.57
N GLU A 238 -7.71 21.04 -10.22
CA GLU A 238 -7.99 21.23 -11.65
C GLU A 238 -7.19 20.25 -12.50
N GLU A 239 -5.88 20.11 -12.24
CA GLU A 239 -5.03 19.17 -12.97
C GLU A 239 -5.46 17.71 -12.74
N LYS A 240 -5.84 17.32 -11.52
CA LYS A 240 -6.36 15.95 -11.26
C LYS A 240 -7.72 15.68 -11.90
N LEU A 241 -8.57 16.69 -12.04
CA LEU A 241 -9.83 16.56 -12.78
C LEU A 241 -9.56 16.44 -14.28
N GLU A 242 -8.59 17.19 -14.83
CA GLU A 242 -8.18 17.07 -16.23
C GLU A 242 -7.56 15.70 -16.54
N GLU A 243 -6.64 15.20 -15.70
CA GLU A 243 -6.08 13.85 -15.80
C GLU A 243 -7.18 12.76 -15.84
N ARG A 244 -8.21 12.91 -14.99
CA ARG A 244 -9.37 12.01 -14.97
C ARG A 244 -10.12 12.06 -16.29
N ASP A 245 -10.44 13.25 -16.79
CA ASP A 245 -11.24 13.43 -17.99
C ASP A 245 -10.52 12.92 -19.25
N ILE A 246 -9.20 13.14 -19.35
CA ILE A 246 -8.35 12.56 -20.41
C ILE A 246 -8.39 11.03 -20.34
N ARG A 247 -8.23 10.45 -19.14
CA ARG A 247 -8.28 9.00 -18.96
C ARG A 247 -9.65 8.42 -19.33
N HIS A 248 -10.75 9.04 -18.92
CA HIS A 248 -12.11 8.58 -19.27
C HIS A 248 -12.31 8.55 -20.79
N LYS A 249 -11.84 9.58 -21.52
CA LYS A 249 -11.88 9.60 -22.99
C LYS A 249 -11.13 8.42 -23.62
N ARG A 250 -9.99 8.01 -23.06
CA ARG A 250 -9.19 6.88 -23.56
C ARG A 250 -9.86 5.52 -23.37
N PHE A 251 -10.59 5.33 -22.27
CA PHE A 251 -11.20 4.03 -21.91
C PHE A 251 -12.69 3.92 -22.26
N GLY A 252 -13.25 4.92 -22.97
CA GLY A 252 -14.66 5.01 -23.29
C GLY A 252 -15.43 5.83 -22.25
N ASP A 253 -16.08 6.91 -22.69
CA ASP A 253 -16.75 7.88 -21.81
C ASP A 253 -18.14 7.41 -21.32
N THR A 254 -18.59 6.24 -21.78
CA THR A 254 -19.88 5.67 -21.42
C THR A 254 -19.76 4.77 -20.18
N ARG A 255 -20.77 4.84 -19.30
CA ARG A 255 -20.87 3.97 -18.11
C ARG A 255 -21.09 2.49 -18.45
N TYR A 256 -21.63 2.24 -19.64
CA TYR A 256 -22.15 0.94 -20.08
C TYR A 256 -21.19 0.23 -21.04
N VAL A 257 -19.90 0.26 -20.72
CA VAL A 257 -18.94 -0.56 -21.46
C VAL A 257 -19.19 -2.01 -21.07
N VAL A 258 -19.39 -2.84 -22.09
CA VAL A 258 -19.66 -4.28 -21.96
C VAL A 258 -18.53 -5.01 -21.22
N GLU A 259 -17.30 -4.57 -21.46
CA GLU A 259 -16.08 -5.09 -20.82
C GLU A 259 -15.34 -3.95 -20.09
N PRO A 260 -15.78 -3.58 -18.88
CA PRO A 260 -15.26 -2.39 -18.20
C PRO A 260 -13.82 -2.60 -17.74
N ASN A 261 -13.02 -1.53 -17.77
CA ASN A 261 -11.73 -1.50 -17.08
C ASN A 261 -11.93 -1.08 -15.61
N ILE A 262 -11.68 -1.98 -14.68
CA ILE A 262 -11.95 -1.80 -13.25
C ILE A 262 -10.99 -0.81 -12.54
N LYS A 263 -9.86 -0.49 -13.17
CA LYS A 263 -8.85 0.40 -12.61
C LYS A 263 -8.93 1.80 -13.23
N ASP A 264 -8.75 1.88 -14.54
CA ASP A 264 -8.61 3.14 -15.25
C ASP A 264 -9.89 3.57 -15.97
N GLY A 265 -10.92 2.72 -16.04
CA GLY A 265 -12.25 3.08 -16.54
C GLY A 265 -13.01 4.06 -15.64
N LYS A 266 -14.11 4.61 -16.17
CA LYS A 266 -15.01 5.51 -15.44
C LYS A 266 -15.70 4.76 -14.29
N GLY A 267 -15.61 5.30 -13.08
CA GLY A 267 -16.03 4.65 -11.84
C GLY A 267 -15.09 3.57 -11.32
N GLY A 268 -13.88 3.42 -11.91
CA GLY A 268 -12.86 2.46 -11.48
C GLY A 268 -12.02 2.95 -10.29
N LEU A 269 -11.06 2.11 -9.86
CA LEU A 269 -10.20 2.41 -8.70
C LEU A 269 -9.47 3.75 -8.82
N ARG A 270 -9.06 4.16 -10.02
CA ARG A 270 -8.36 5.43 -10.24
C ARG A 270 -9.23 6.65 -9.94
N ASP A 271 -10.55 6.56 -10.11
CA ASP A 271 -11.46 7.64 -9.71
C ASP A 271 -11.48 7.79 -8.18
N LEU A 272 -11.50 6.66 -7.46
CA LEU A 272 -11.42 6.66 -5.99
C LEU A 272 -10.07 7.20 -5.50
N HIS A 273 -8.97 6.79 -6.13
CA HIS A 273 -7.64 7.33 -5.82
C HIS A 273 -7.55 8.83 -6.10
N SER A 274 -8.11 9.31 -7.21
CA SER A 274 -8.12 10.73 -7.56
C SER A 274 -8.86 11.54 -6.49
N LEU A 275 -10.01 11.06 -6.02
CA LEU A 275 -10.75 11.69 -4.93
C LEU A 275 -9.92 11.71 -3.63
N PHE A 276 -9.27 10.60 -3.30
CA PHE A 276 -8.39 10.50 -2.13
C PHE A 276 -7.23 11.50 -2.22
N TRP A 277 -6.57 11.65 -3.38
CA TRP A 277 -5.47 12.59 -3.59
C TRP A 277 -5.90 14.03 -3.48
N ILE A 278 -6.98 14.39 -4.15
CA ILE A 278 -7.59 15.73 -4.06
C ILE A 278 -7.85 16.06 -2.60
N ALA A 279 -8.45 15.13 -1.86
CA ALA A 279 -8.77 15.39 -0.47
C ALA A 279 -7.53 15.46 0.43
N LYS A 280 -6.58 14.53 0.27
CA LYS A 280 -5.30 14.51 1.00
C LYS A 280 -4.51 15.80 0.79
N TYR A 281 -4.48 16.29 -0.45
CA TYR A 281 -3.79 17.52 -0.80
C TYR A 281 -4.53 18.77 -0.31
N ALA A 282 -5.82 18.90 -0.61
CA ALA A 282 -6.60 20.09 -0.31
C ALA A 282 -6.90 20.26 1.19
N TYR A 283 -7.21 19.16 1.89
CA TYR A 283 -7.60 19.17 3.30
C TYR A 283 -6.48 18.75 4.25
N ARG A 284 -5.30 18.39 3.72
CA ARG A 284 -4.10 18.00 4.50
C ARG A 284 -4.36 16.83 5.45
N VAL A 285 -5.17 15.89 4.98
CA VAL A 285 -5.60 14.69 5.71
C VAL A 285 -4.81 13.46 5.27
N ASN A 286 -4.73 12.43 6.12
CA ASN A 286 -4.01 11.20 5.77
C ASN A 286 -4.96 10.04 5.39
N SER A 287 -6.25 10.18 5.66
CA SER A 287 -7.25 9.15 5.41
C SER A 287 -8.61 9.73 4.98
N ILE A 288 -9.44 8.92 4.32
CA ILE A 288 -10.85 9.27 4.06
C ILE A 288 -11.62 9.50 5.38
N ILE A 289 -11.26 8.79 6.45
CA ILE A 289 -11.87 8.94 7.77
C ILE A 289 -11.65 10.36 8.33
N ASP A 290 -10.48 10.95 8.09
CA ASP A 290 -10.19 12.32 8.52
C ASP A 290 -11.06 13.35 7.77
N ILE A 291 -11.40 13.08 6.50
CA ILE A 291 -12.33 13.91 5.72
C ILE A 291 -13.73 13.92 6.35
N VAL A 292 -14.19 12.74 6.80
CA VAL A 292 -15.48 12.61 7.51
C VAL A 292 -15.46 13.40 8.81
N LYS A 293 -14.37 13.29 9.58
CA LYS A 293 -14.19 14.05 10.83
C LYS A 293 -14.18 15.56 10.62
N GLN A 294 -13.71 16.03 9.47
CA GLN A 294 -13.73 17.45 9.09
C GLN A 294 -15.08 17.93 8.53
N GLY A 295 -16.07 17.03 8.39
CA GLY A 295 -17.41 17.37 7.90
C GLY A 295 -17.51 17.58 6.39
N VAL A 296 -16.45 17.26 5.64
CA VAL A 296 -16.40 17.38 4.18
C VAL A 296 -17.16 16.24 3.50
N LEU A 297 -17.13 15.03 4.09
CA LEU A 297 -17.93 13.89 3.68
C LEU A 297 -18.88 13.49 4.80
N ARG A 298 -20.13 13.18 4.45
CA ARG A 298 -21.09 12.57 5.38
C ARG A 298 -20.72 11.11 5.61
N ASP A 299 -21.07 10.57 6.78
CA ASP A 299 -20.83 9.16 7.13
C ASP A 299 -21.40 8.20 6.06
N GLY A 300 -22.63 8.47 5.61
CA GLY A 300 -23.27 7.71 4.54
C GLY A 300 -22.51 7.76 3.21
N GLU A 301 -21.81 8.85 2.90
CA GLU A 301 -20.97 8.96 1.70
C GLU A 301 -19.67 8.15 1.88
N ALA A 302 -19.00 8.30 3.01
CA ALA A 302 -17.80 7.51 3.29
C ALA A 302 -18.08 5.99 3.30
N ARG A 303 -19.23 5.57 3.82
CA ARG A 303 -19.64 4.16 3.81
C ARG A 303 -19.81 3.62 2.40
N LYS A 304 -20.48 4.37 1.54
CA LYS A 304 -20.67 3.95 0.15
C LYS A 304 -19.34 3.95 -0.60
N PHE A 305 -18.43 4.91 -0.34
CA PHE A 305 -17.07 4.92 -0.91
C PHE A 305 -16.32 3.65 -0.50
N ALA A 306 -16.36 3.28 0.79
CA ALA A 306 -15.73 2.08 1.30
C ALA A 306 -16.29 0.80 0.65
N LEU A 307 -17.60 0.74 0.43
CA LEU A 307 -18.25 -0.38 -0.26
C LEU A 307 -17.81 -0.48 -1.73
N ALA A 308 -17.73 0.65 -2.44
CA ALA A 308 -17.26 0.70 -3.82
C ALA A 308 -15.78 0.28 -3.91
N GLN A 309 -14.93 0.81 -3.03
CA GLN A 309 -13.52 0.44 -2.93
C GLN A 309 -13.36 -1.06 -2.71
N ARG A 310 -14.06 -1.62 -1.71
CA ARG A 310 -14.05 -3.07 -1.45
C ARG A 310 -14.48 -3.86 -2.68
N PHE A 311 -15.58 -3.49 -3.30
CA PHE A 311 -16.11 -4.19 -4.47
C PHE A 311 -15.09 -4.21 -5.61
N LEU A 312 -14.53 -3.05 -5.97
CA LEU A 312 -13.54 -2.94 -7.04
C LEU A 312 -12.27 -3.73 -6.73
N TRP A 313 -11.78 -3.69 -5.49
CA TRP A 313 -10.64 -4.50 -5.09
C TRP A 313 -10.96 -6.00 -5.15
N THR A 314 -12.14 -6.44 -4.70
CA THR A 314 -12.53 -7.86 -4.79
C THR A 314 -12.57 -8.32 -6.26
N VAL A 315 -13.17 -7.53 -7.16
CA VAL A 315 -13.19 -7.85 -8.59
C VAL A 315 -11.77 -7.90 -9.16
N ARG A 316 -10.91 -6.93 -8.83
CA ARG A 316 -9.51 -6.88 -9.29
C ARG A 316 -8.70 -8.10 -8.84
N CYS A 317 -8.83 -8.49 -7.58
CA CYS A 317 -8.15 -9.67 -7.07
C CYS A 317 -8.59 -10.94 -7.79
N HIS A 318 -9.90 -11.11 -8.03
CA HIS A 318 -10.39 -12.24 -8.83
C HIS A 318 -9.88 -12.22 -10.27
N LEU A 319 -9.92 -11.06 -10.93
CA LEU A 319 -9.41 -10.91 -12.30
C LEU A 319 -7.95 -11.32 -12.40
N HIS A 320 -7.13 -10.81 -11.49
CA HIS A 320 -5.71 -11.10 -11.46
C HIS A 320 -5.44 -12.60 -11.22
N PHE A 321 -6.13 -13.23 -10.27
CA PHE A 321 -5.96 -14.67 -10.03
C PHE A 321 -6.55 -15.55 -11.12
N HIS A 322 -7.57 -15.09 -11.83
CA HIS A 322 -8.15 -15.80 -12.96
C HIS A 322 -7.22 -15.75 -14.19
N ALA A 323 -6.68 -14.58 -14.49
CA ALA A 323 -5.78 -14.37 -15.63
C ALA A 323 -4.32 -14.76 -15.36
N ASP A 324 -3.95 -14.98 -14.10
CA ASP A 324 -2.57 -15.22 -13.61
C ASP A 324 -1.57 -14.13 -14.05
N ARG A 325 -2.07 -12.91 -14.20
CA ARG A 325 -1.30 -11.72 -14.59
C ARG A 325 -2.05 -10.46 -14.18
N PRO A 326 -1.41 -9.27 -14.23
CA PRO A 326 -2.13 -8.01 -14.16
C PRO A 326 -3.14 -7.93 -15.33
N GLU A 327 -4.43 -7.95 -14.99
CA GLU A 327 -5.54 -7.80 -15.93
C GLU A 327 -6.58 -6.89 -15.28
N GLU A 328 -6.97 -5.85 -16.00
CA GLU A 328 -7.85 -4.80 -15.48
C GLU A 328 -9.18 -4.77 -16.23
N ARG A 329 -9.32 -5.52 -17.33
CA ARG A 329 -10.55 -5.63 -18.11
C ARG A 329 -11.39 -6.80 -17.59
N LEU A 330 -12.64 -6.51 -17.25
CA LEU A 330 -13.64 -7.50 -16.92
C LEU A 330 -14.34 -7.95 -18.20
N ASP A 331 -13.65 -8.77 -19.00
CA ASP A 331 -14.21 -9.35 -20.23
C ASP A 331 -15.30 -10.39 -19.94
N PHE A 332 -15.98 -10.87 -20.99
CA PHE A 332 -17.08 -11.82 -20.82
C PHE A 332 -16.67 -13.13 -20.14
N GLU A 333 -15.48 -13.65 -20.41
CA GLU A 333 -15.00 -14.90 -19.81
C GLU A 333 -14.78 -14.71 -18.30
N ALA A 334 -14.12 -13.62 -17.93
CA ALA A 334 -13.93 -13.24 -16.55
C ALA A 334 -15.27 -13.00 -15.83
N GLN A 335 -16.26 -12.37 -16.48
CA GLN A 335 -17.59 -12.18 -15.88
C GLN A 335 -18.25 -13.51 -15.53
N MET A 336 -18.19 -14.50 -16.42
CA MET A 336 -18.77 -15.83 -16.19
C MET A 336 -18.12 -16.55 -14.99
N VAL A 337 -16.82 -16.34 -14.78
CA VAL A 337 -16.08 -16.97 -13.67
C VAL A 337 -16.25 -16.22 -12.34
N ILE A 338 -16.31 -14.88 -12.40
CA ILE A 338 -16.26 -14.02 -11.21
C ILE A 338 -17.66 -13.76 -10.65
N ALA A 339 -18.69 -13.63 -11.49
CA ALA A 339 -20.06 -13.30 -11.05
C ALA A 339 -20.61 -14.29 -10.00
N PRO A 340 -20.50 -15.62 -10.19
CA PRO A 340 -20.97 -16.59 -9.19
C PRO A 340 -20.23 -16.46 -7.86
N ARG A 341 -18.92 -16.18 -7.89
CA ARG A 341 -18.09 -15.99 -6.68
C ARG A 341 -18.52 -14.77 -5.88
N LEU A 342 -19.04 -13.74 -6.54
CA LEU A 342 -19.56 -12.53 -5.89
C LEU A 342 -21.03 -12.65 -5.45
N GLY A 343 -21.65 -13.82 -5.65
CA GLY A 343 -23.06 -14.06 -5.29
C GLY A 343 -24.05 -13.38 -6.25
N PHE A 344 -23.64 -13.05 -7.47
CA PHE A 344 -24.58 -12.70 -8.54
C PHE A 344 -25.16 -14.01 -9.10
N ALA A 345 -26.46 -14.22 -8.86
CA ALA A 345 -27.18 -15.38 -9.41
C ALA A 345 -27.50 -15.18 -10.89
N ASP A 346 -27.50 -16.28 -11.65
CA ASP A 346 -28.15 -16.33 -12.97
C ASP A 346 -29.65 -16.09 -12.79
N ARG A 347 -30.11 -14.86 -13.07
CA ARG A 347 -31.53 -14.57 -13.04
C ARG A 347 -32.15 -14.91 -14.39
N GLY A 348 -32.68 -16.13 -14.47
CA GLY A 348 -33.81 -16.49 -15.34
C GLY A 348 -33.62 -16.21 -16.84
N GLY A 349 -32.63 -16.83 -17.48
CA GLY A 349 -32.47 -16.80 -18.94
C GLY A 349 -31.87 -15.51 -19.51
N LEU A 350 -31.61 -14.50 -18.69
CA LEU A 350 -30.70 -13.40 -18.98
C LEU A 350 -29.39 -13.68 -18.23
N ARG A 351 -28.30 -13.83 -18.99
CA ARG A 351 -26.95 -14.09 -18.50
C ARG A 351 -26.61 -13.16 -17.35
N GLY A 352 -26.07 -13.68 -16.24
CA GLY A 352 -25.59 -12.88 -15.12
C GLY A 352 -24.47 -11.92 -15.50
N GLU A 353 -24.81 -10.76 -16.06
CA GLU A 353 -23.87 -9.67 -16.31
C GLU A 353 -23.55 -8.97 -14.98
N ILE A 354 -22.27 -8.79 -14.67
CA ILE A 354 -21.84 -7.84 -13.63
C ILE A 354 -22.02 -6.44 -14.23
N ARG A 355 -23.27 -5.97 -14.26
CA ARG A 355 -23.55 -4.57 -14.54
C ARG A 355 -23.18 -3.75 -13.30
N GLN A 356 -22.67 -2.54 -13.50
CA GLN A 356 -22.73 -1.49 -12.48
C GLN A 356 -24.21 -1.12 -12.23
N GLU A 357 -24.98 -2.03 -11.62
CA GLU A 357 -26.39 -1.81 -11.30
C GLU A 357 -26.54 -0.97 -10.02
N PRO A 358 -27.30 0.14 -10.06
CA PRO A 358 -27.46 1.05 -8.92
C PRO A 358 -28.17 0.45 -7.71
N SER A 359 -28.83 -0.71 -7.84
CA SER A 359 -29.71 -1.23 -6.79
C SER A 359 -28.98 -2.02 -5.71
N LYS A 360 -27.68 -2.30 -5.85
CA LYS A 360 -26.86 -2.92 -4.80
C LYS A 360 -25.63 -2.10 -4.37
N TYR A 361 -25.18 -1.15 -5.20
CA TYR A 361 -24.10 -0.22 -4.83
C TYR A 361 -24.41 1.18 -5.38
N PRO A 362 -24.58 2.19 -4.52
CA PRO A 362 -24.90 3.54 -4.96
C PRO A 362 -23.69 4.17 -5.67
N THR A 363 -23.94 4.62 -6.90
CA THR A 363 -22.97 5.36 -7.70
C THR A 363 -22.62 6.69 -7.04
N PHE A 364 -21.33 6.98 -6.93
CA PHE A 364 -20.82 8.32 -6.66
C PHE A 364 -20.71 9.12 -7.95
N ILE A 365 -20.72 10.45 -7.80
CA ILE A 365 -20.50 11.46 -8.84
C ILE A 365 -21.78 11.82 -9.61
N HIS A 366 -22.71 12.42 -8.89
CA HIS A 366 -23.56 13.51 -9.38
C HIS A 366 -23.83 14.43 -8.20
N GLN A 367 -22.90 15.36 -7.95
CA GLN A 367 -23.01 16.62 -7.19
C GLN A 367 -21.63 16.98 -6.62
N ALA A 368 -20.76 17.46 -7.51
CA ALA A 368 -19.71 18.43 -7.23
C ALA A 368 -19.52 19.24 -8.51
#